data_AF-H4FE30-F1
#
_entry.id   AF-H4FE30-F1
#
_cell.length_a   1.000
_cell.length_b   1.000
_cell.length_c   1.000
_cell.angle_alpha   90.00
_cell.angle_beta   90.00
_cell.angle_gamma   90.00
#
_symmetry.space_group_name_H-M   'P 1'
#
loop_
_entity.id
_entity.type
_entity.pdbx_description
1 polymer ?
#
loop_
_entity_poly.entity_id
_entity_poly.type
_entity_poly.pdbx_seq_one_letter_code
_entity_poly.pdbx_strand_id
1 'polypeptide(L)'
;MNGGQGKALNAQGATIRGGVFLRNLKSTGEVSLSGAEIGGELSCDGAELNGGEGEALNAQNATIRGGTFLRKLKSTGEVSFSGAEIEGQLSAEEAELNGEKGKALNAQRMIVRGGFIWRKLKAVVGEVDLNAAHLSDLVDDEQSWKAVSQLMLMGATYENLVGPHSLPFRKLWLKNGAIFNGQFHPQPYQQLAKFYRETGHRHEAREILIEKEREQRKAVRASIRKGRRKAESDVPFSVKTTLPWSWDAIRRWISFYLSPWLRIGWNWFWDILIRYIAGYGYKPWLSLAWLAGMIGIVWIGAFVTWDAGDFAPNSAIVLTSPEWKAVADLPEVYTAISEDAKQMIVEDMTPAHPWSAPDAPGKDYESFYSLAYALDVVVPVLDLGQTDAWAPSPARGDWGYRMFYLQKMFIVLGWVVTAIAAAAISGMIRRDD
;
A
#
# COMPACT_ATOMS: atom_id res chain seq x y z
N MET A 1 -1.47 -42.26 30.18
CA MET A 1 -2.94 -42.39 30.29
C MET A 1 -3.48 -42.93 28.98
N ASN A 2 -4.52 -43.76 28.99
CA ASN A 2 -5.10 -44.32 27.77
C ASN A 2 -6.63 -44.29 27.86
N GLY A 3 -7.23 -43.33 27.16
CA GLY A 3 -8.67 -43.21 26.93
C GLY A 3 -9.12 -43.75 25.57
N GLY A 4 -8.23 -44.36 24.79
CA GLY A 4 -8.53 -44.86 23.45
C GLY A 4 -8.99 -43.73 22.52
N GLN A 5 -10.23 -43.84 22.03
CA GLN A 5 -10.90 -42.83 21.19
C GLN A 5 -11.61 -41.73 22.01
N GLY A 6 -11.62 -41.83 23.33
CA GLY A 6 -12.27 -40.87 24.23
C GLY A 6 -11.29 -40.01 25.01
N LYS A 7 -11.71 -39.53 26.18
CA LYS A 7 -10.88 -38.71 27.07
C LYS A 7 -9.95 -39.59 27.91
N ALA A 8 -8.64 -39.37 27.79
CA ALA A 8 -7.63 -39.96 28.65
C ALA A 8 -7.67 -39.34 30.07
N LEU A 9 -8.03 -38.06 30.15
CA LEU A 9 -8.33 -37.33 31.38
C LEU A 9 -9.51 -36.40 31.12
N ASN A 10 -10.54 -36.48 31.95
CA ASN A 10 -11.65 -35.53 31.94
C ASN A 10 -11.69 -34.76 33.27
N ALA A 11 -11.20 -33.53 33.24
CA ALA A 11 -11.22 -32.58 34.35
C ALA A 11 -11.94 -31.28 33.94
N GLN A 12 -12.97 -31.40 33.10
CA GLN A 12 -13.78 -30.28 32.68
C GLN A 12 -14.50 -29.63 33.87
N GLY A 13 -14.50 -28.30 33.92
CA GLY A 13 -15.11 -27.52 35.01
C GLY A 13 -14.47 -27.73 36.39
N ALA A 14 -13.32 -28.39 36.46
CA ALA A 14 -12.66 -28.66 37.74
C ALA A 14 -12.04 -27.39 38.32
N THR A 15 -12.24 -27.16 39.62
CA THR A 15 -11.50 -26.14 40.38
C THR A 15 -10.28 -26.77 41.06
N ILE A 16 -9.09 -26.38 40.62
CA ILE A 16 -7.81 -26.89 41.10
C ILE A 16 -7.08 -25.73 41.76
N ARG A 17 -6.96 -25.73 43.10
CA ARG A 17 -6.36 -24.62 43.85
C ARG A 17 -4.87 -24.39 43.53
N GLY A 18 -4.16 -25.45 43.14
CA GLY A 18 -2.75 -25.41 42.77
C GLY A 18 -2.53 -25.46 41.26
N GLY A 19 -1.35 -25.95 40.85
CA GLY A 19 -1.03 -26.20 39.45
C GLY A 19 -1.44 -27.59 38.98
N VAL A 20 -1.57 -27.74 37.66
CA VAL A 20 -1.76 -29.02 36.96
C VAL A 20 -0.46 -29.36 36.24
N PHE A 21 0.18 -30.46 36.65
CA PHE A 21 1.46 -30.90 36.11
C PHE A 21 1.29 -32.21 35.34
N LEU A 22 1.36 -32.11 34.01
CA LEU A 22 1.30 -33.21 33.04
C LEU A 22 2.67 -33.42 32.36
N ARG A 23 3.76 -33.10 33.08
CA ARG A 23 5.13 -33.16 32.56
C ARG A 23 5.51 -34.57 32.14
N ASN A 24 6.05 -34.73 30.93
CA ASN A 24 6.40 -36.01 30.31
C ASN A 24 5.24 -37.03 30.26
N LEU A 25 3.99 -36.56 30.36
CA LEU A 25 2.82 -37.42 30.25
C LEU A 25 2.73 -37.97 28.83
N LYS A 26 2.51 -39.28 28.72
CA LYS A 26 2.08 -39.90 27.46
C LYS A 26 0.58 -40.20 27.53
N SER A 27 -0.22 -39.63 26.62
CA SER A 27 -1.66 -39.93 26.54
C SER A 27 -2.07 -40.42 25.16
N THR A 28 -2.99 -41.37 25.15
CA THR A 28 -3.83 -41.71 23.98
C THR A 28 -5.27 -41.39 24.34
N GLY A 29 -5.92 -40.52 23.58
CA GLY A 29 -7.16 -39.86 23.94
C GLY A 29 -6.95 -38.44 24.48
N GLU A 30 -8.02 -37.65 24.44
CA GLU A 30 -8.06 -36.23 24.80
C GLU A 30 -7.69 -36.01 26.29
N VAL A 31 -6.87 -34.99 26.55
CA VAL A 31 -6.72 -34.42 27.90
C VAL A 31 -7.59 -33.17 27.99
N SER A 32 -8.71 -33.27 28.72
CA SER A 32 -9.72 -32.22 28.80
C SER A 32 -9.69 -31.48 30.13
N LEU A 33 -9.41 -30.17 30.05
CA LEU A 33 -9.44 -29.15 31.09
C LEU A 33 -10.42 -28.01 30.72
N SER A 34 -11.36 -28.27 29.81
CA SER A 34 -12.31 -27.26 29.35
C SER A 34 -13.08 -26.65 30.52
N GLY A 35 -13.09 -25.31 30.61
CA GLY A 35 -13.74 -24.56 31.68
C GLY A 35 -13.13 -24.78 33.07
N ALA A 36 -11.95 -25.39 33.18
CA ALA A 36 -11.30 -25.60 34.48
C ALA A 36 -10.73 -24.29 35.04
N GLU A 37 -10.76 -24.16 36.36
CA GLU A 37 -10.14 -23.06 37.10
C GLU A 37 -8.86 -23.59 37.78
N ILE A 38 -7.69 -23.17 37.30
CA ILE A 38 -6.39 -23.59 37.81
C ILE A 38 -5.74 -22.41 38.54
N GLY A 39 -5.57 -22.55 39.86
CA GLY A 39 -5.00 -21.51 40.72
C GLY A 39 -3.48 -21.35 40.59
N GLY A 40 -2.80 -22.30 39.95
CA GLY A 40 -1.37 -22.27 39.63
C GLY A 40 -1.10 -22.44 38.14
N GLU A 41 0.06 -23.03 37.80
CA GLU A 41 0.47 -23.26 36.42
C GLU A 41 -0.18 -24.50 35.79
N LEU A 42 -0.31 -24.51 34.46
CA LEU A 42 -0.54 -25.71 33.66
C LEU A 42 0.76 -26.09 32.94
N SER A 43 1.39 -27.18 33.33
CA SER A 43 2.67 -27.61 32.73
C SER A 43 2.51 -28.95 32.00
N CYS A 44 2.62 -28.91 30.67
CA CYS A 44 2.69 -30.06 29.77
C CYS A 44 4.09 -30.24 29.17
N ASP A 45 5.13 -29.79 29.89
CA ASP A 45 6.50 -29.83 29.39
C ASP A 45 6.94 -31.27 29.08
N GLY A 46 7.45 -31.50 27.87
CA GLY A 46 7.88 -32.81 27.39
C GLY A 46 6.76 -33.85 27.23
N ALA A 47 5.49 -33.45 27.31
CA ALA A 47 4.37 -34.37 27.15
C ALA A 47 4.22 -34.85 25.69
N GLU A 48 3.68 -36.06 25.52
CA GLU A 48 3.27 -36.64 24.24
C GLU A 48 1.76 -36.90 24.32
N LEU A 49 0.96 -36.00 23.74
CA LEU A 49 -0.50 -36.04 23.79
C LEU A 49 -1.05 -36.46 22.43
N ASN A 50 -1.72 -37.62 22.36
CA ASN A 50 -2.29 -38.13 21.13
C ASN A 50 -3.82 -38.18 21.23
N GLY A 51 -4.50 -37.16 20.73
CA GLY A 51 -5.95 -37.08 20.58
C GLY A 51 -6.49 -37.62 19.24
N GLY A 52 -5.61 -38.15 18.37
CA GLY A 52 -5.98 -38.58 17.01
C GLY A 52 -6.49 -37.41 16.15
N GLU A 53 -7.61 -37.62 15.45
CA GLU A 53 -8.26 -36.58 14.62
C GLU A 53 -8.98 -35.49 15.45
N GLY A 54 -9.05 -35.65 16.79
CA GLY A 54 -9.72 -34.73 17.72
C GLY A 54 -8.75 -33.78 18.44
N GLU A 55 -9.11 -33.38 19.66
CA GLU A 55 -8.27 -32.55 20.52
C GLU A 55 -7.28 -33.41 21.32
N ALA A 56 -6.00 -33.06 21.28
CA ALA A 56 -4.98 -33.64 22.14
C ALA A 56 -5.01 -33.02 23.54
N LEU A 57 -5.20 -31.70 23.59
CA LEU A 57 -5.34 -30.90 24.81
C LEU A 57 -6.47 -29.89 24.63
N ASN A 58 -7.53 -30.01 25.43
CA ASN A 58 -8.62 -29.06 25.45
C ASN A 58 -8.56 -28.23 26.74
N ALA A 59 -8.12 -26.99 26.66
CA ALA A 59 -8.17 -25.99 27.73
C ALA A 59 -9.09 -24.81 27.36
N GLN A 60 -10.12 -25.07 26.53
CA GLN A 60 -11.08 -24.05 26.13
C GLN A 60 -11.77 -23.42 27.33
N ASN A 61 -11.88 -22.10 27.37
CA ASN A 61 -12.45 -21.31 28.47
C ASN A 61 -11.85 -21.61 29.86
N ALA A 62 -10.66 -22.21 29.93
CA ALA A 62 -9.98 -22.43 31.20
C ALA A 62 -9.43 -21.10 31.75
N THR A 63 -9.49 -20.92 33.06
CA THR A 63 -8.83 -19.81 33.76
C THR A 63 -7.59 -20.35 34.45
N ILE A 64 -6.41 -19.85 34.10
CA ILE A 64 -5.11 -20.30 34.61
C ILE A 64 -4.43 -19.10 35.25
N ARG A 65 -4.36 -19.08 36.58
CA ARG A 65 -3.73 -17.97 37.33
C ARG A 65 -2.19 -17.97 37.25
N GLY A 66 -1.60 -19.11 36.92
CA GLY A 66 -0.17 -19.23 36.65
C GLY A 66 0.16 -19.11 35.15
N GLY A 67 1.36 -19.59 34.80
CA GLY A 67 1.74 -19.78 33.40
C GLY A 67 1.26 -21.11 32.82
N THR A 68 1.25 -21.19 31.50
CA THR A 68 1.04 -22.42 30.73
C THR A 68 2.32 -22.77 30.00
N PHE A 69 2.88 -23.95 30.29
CA PHE A 69 4.16 -24.40 29.75
C PHE A 69 3.97 -25.64 28.87
N LEU A 70 4.21 -25.48 27.58
CA LEU A 70 4.10 -26.53 26.55
C LEU A 70 5.49 -26.82 25.95
N ARG A 71 6.57 -26.64 26.72
CA ARG A 71 7.92 -26.74 26.17
C ARG A 71 8.20 -28.16 25.75
N LYS A 72 8.70 -28.37 24.53
CA LYS A 72 8.93 -29.73 23.98
C LYS A 72 7.67 -30.62 23.97
N LEU A 73 6.48 -30.01 24.00
CA LEU A 73 5.22 -30.75 23.82
C LEU A 73 5.20 -31.37 22.43
N LYS A 74 4.78 -32.63 22.34
CA LYS A 74 4.43 -33.28 21.09
C LYS A 74 2.94 -33.57 21.10
N SER A 75 2.18 -32.96 20.20
CA SER A 75 0.74 -33.23 20.05
C SER A 75 0.43 -33.86 18.70
N THR A 76 -0.46 -34.85 18.72
CA THR A 76 -1.22 -35.31 17.55
C THR A 76 -2.69 -35.06 17.85
N GLY A 77 -3.32 -34.16 17.10
CA GLY A 77 -4.61 -33.55 17.40
C GLY A 77 -4.49 -32.08 17.83
N GLU A 78 -5.62 -31.39 17.88
CA GLU A 78 -5.70 -29.96 18.21
C GLU A 78 -5.26 -29.66 19.65
N VAL A 79 -4.47 -28.61 19.83
CA VAL A 79 -4.23 -27.98 21.14
C VAL A 79 -5.09 -26.71 21.22
N SER A 80 -6.06 -26.70 22.13
CA SER A 80 -7.09 -25.66 22.18
C SER A 80 -7.04 -24.85 23.48
N PHE A 81 -6.88 -23.53 23.32
CA PHE A 81 -6.97 -22.48 24.34
C PHE A 81 -8.03 -21.44 23.97
N SER A 82 -9.03 -21.84 23.17
CA SER A 82 -10.09 -20.94 22.74
C SER A 82 -10.82 -20.33 23.94
N GLY A 83 -10.86 -19.01 24.05
CA GLY A 83 -11.44 -18.27 25.16
C GLY A 83 -10.75 -18.47 26.52
N ALA A 84 -9.57 -19.10 26.56
CA ALA A 84 -8.84 -19.30 27.81
C ALA A 84 -8.22 -17.98 28.30
N GLU A 85 -8.18 -17.81 29.62
CA GLU A 85 -7.51 -16.70 30.29
C GLU A 85 -6.30 -17.21 31.06
N ILE A 86 -5.11 -16.71 30.70
CA ILE A 86 -3.84 -17.08 31.30
C ILE A 86 -3.23 -15.82 31.91
N GLU A 87 -3.16 -15.76 33.24
CA GLU A 87 -2.58 -14.61 33.95
C GLU A 87 -1.05 -14.57 33.78
N GLY A 88 -0.41 -15.74 33.65
CA GLY A 88 1.01 -15.85 33.37
C GLY A 88 1.36 -15.84 31.88
N GLN A 89 2.51 -16.42 31.56
CA GLN A 89 2.98 -16.65 30.18
C GLN A 89 2.39 -17.94 29.59
N LEU A 90 2.22 -18.01 28.28
CA LEU A 90 2.05 -19.26 27.53
C LEU A 90 3.31 -19.51 26.70
N SER A 91 4.03 -20.60 26.99
CA SER A 91 5.27 -20.94 26.29
C SER A 91 5.15 -22.22 25.47
N ALA A 92 5.30 -22.11 24.16
CA ALA A 92 5.33 -23.22 23.20
C ALA A 92 6.76 -23.55 22.71
N GLU A 93 7.79 -23.17 23.47
CA GLU A 93 9.18 -23.31 23.05
C GLU A 93 9.57 -24.77 22.73
N GLU A 94 10.19 -25.01 21.58
CA GLU A 94 10.56 -26.35 21.11
C GLU A 94 9.39 -27.35 20.90
N ALA A 95 8.14 -26.89 20.86
CA ALA A 95 7.00 -27.76 20.64
C ALA A 95 6.91 -28.31 19.20
N GLU A 96 6.27 -29.47 19.07
CA GLU A 96 5.87 -30.14 17.84
C GLU A 96 4.35 -30.26 17.87
N LEU A 97 3.64 -29.41 17.12
CA LEU A 97 2.18 -29.37 17.11
C LEU A 97 1.67 -29.94 15.80
N ASN A 98 0.98 -31.08 15.85
CA ASN A 98 0.37 -31.71 14.68
C ASN A 98 -1.14 -31.80 14.84
N GLY A 99 -1.86 -30.81 14.32
CA GLY A 99 -3.32 -30.80 14.23
C GLY A 99 -3.90 -31.63 13.08
N GLU A 100 -3.08 -32.45 12.42
CA GLU A 100 -3.43 -33.28 11.27
C GLU A 100 -4.08 -32.49 10.13
N LYS A 101 -5.40 -32.63 9.94
CA LYS A 101 -6.18 -31.91 8.91
C LYS A 101 -6.84 -30.63 9.46
N GLY A 102 -6.79 -30.42 10.77
CA GLY A 102 -7.43 -29.31 11.47
C GLY A 102 -6.44 -28.26 11.99
N LYS A 103 -6.73 -27.71 13.17
CA LYS A 103 -5.89 -26.70 13.82
C LYS A 103 -4.79 -27.37 14.63
N ALA A 104 -3.56 -26.93 14.45
CA ALA A 104 -2.46 -27.27 15.34
C ALA A 104 -2.61 -26.56 16.69
N LEU A 105 -2.98 -25.27 16.63
CA LEU A 105 -3.27 -24.43 17.79
C LEU A 105 -4.54 -23.63 17.53
N ASN A 106 -5.51 -23.76 18.44
CA ASN A 106 -6.69 -22.92 18.48
C ASN A 106 -6.64 -22.01 19.70
N ALA A 107 -6.25 -20.75 19.51
CA ALA A 107 -6.15 -19.74 20.55
C ALA A 107 -7.04 -18.53 20.24
N GLN A 108 -8.20 -18.81 19.62
CA GLN A 108 -9.21 -17.80 19.36
C GLN A 108 -9.68 -17.16 20.67
N ARG A 109 -9.72 -15.83 20.76
CA ARG A 109 -10.11 -15.08 21.97
C ARG A 109 -9.30 -15.41 23.23
N MET A 110 -8.13 -16.04 23.08
CA MET A 110 -7.25 -16.31 24.21
C MET A 110 -6.71 -15.00 24.78
N ILE A 111 -6.68 -14.87 26.10
CA ILE A 111 -6.06 -13.75 26.81
C ILE A 111 -4.81 -14.25 27.52
N VAL A 112 -3.66 -13.67 27.24
CA VAL A 112 -2.40 -13.95 27.93
C VAL A 112 -1.87 -12.65 28.51
N ARG A 113 -1.86 -12.53 29.85
CA ARG A 113 -1.42 -11.31 30.54
C ARG A 113 0.10 -11.25 30.71
N GLY A 114 0.79 -12.38 30.65
CA GLY A 114 2.24 -12.44 30.50
C GLY A 114 2.65 -12.50 29.02
N GLY A 115 3.71 -13.25 28.72
CA GLY A 115 4.17 -13.44 27.35
C GLY A 115 3.56 -14.66 26.66
N PHE A 116 3.12 -14.49 25.41
CA PHE A 116 2.93 -15.60 24.47
C PHE A 116 4.25 -15.86 23.74
N ILE A 117 4.95 -16.91 24.17
CA ILE A 117 6.27 -17.29 23.68
C ILE A 117 6.12 -18.35 22.59
N TRP A 118 6.30 -17.89 21.34
CA TRP A 118 6.24 -18.68 20.12
C TRP A 118 7.62 -18.76 19.46
N ARG A 119 8.51 -19.56 20.06
CA ARG A 119 9.92 -19.63 19.67
C ARG A 119 10.46 -21.04 19.49
N LYS A 120 11.46 -21.18 18.61
CA LYS A 120 12.16 -22.44 18.32
C LYS A 120 11.22 -23.63 18.07
N LEU A 121 10.06 -23.38 17.45
CA LEU A 121 9.11 -24.44 17.13
C LEU A 121 9.79 -25.46 16.20
N LYS A 122 9.60 -26.75 16.49
CA LYS A 122 10.22 -27.82 15.70
C LYS A 122 9.37 -28.22 14.50
N ALA A 123 8.06 -28.30 14.70
CA ALA A 123 7.10 -28.61 13.64
C ALA A 123 5.73 -28.04 13.99
N VAL A 124 5.04 -27.52 12.97
CA VAL A 124 3.62 -27.12 13.07
C VAL A 124 2.91 -27.65 11.82
N VAL A 125 1.96 -28.56 12.01
CA VAL A 125 1.14 -29.13 10.94
C VAL A 125 -0.31 -28.83 11.24
N GLY A 126 -0.96 -28.06 10.38
CA GLY A 126 -2.32 -27.57 10.57
C GLY A 126 -2.39 -26.05 10.75
N GLU A 127 -3.60 -25.56 11.02
CA GLU A 127 -3.89 -24.13 11.18
C GLU A 127 -3.45 -23.61 12.56
N VAL A 128 -2.97 -22.37 12.61
CA VAL A 128 -2.76 -21.62 13.84
C VAL A 128 -3.72 -20.44 13.88
N ASP A 129 -4.70 -20.51 14.78
CA ASP A 129 -5.77 -19.53 14.92
C ASP A 129 -5.53 -18.66 16.15
N LEU A 130 -5.18 -17.38 15.93
CA LEU A 130 -5.04 -16.35 16.97
C LEU A 130 -6.14 -15.28 16.86
N ASN A 131 -7.25 -15.57 16.18
CA ASN A 131 -8.29 -14.57 15.96
C ASN A 131 -8.82 -14.03 17.29
N ALA A 132 -8.88 -12.70 17.40
CA ALA A 132 -9.31 -11.97 18.59
C ALA A 132 -8.50 -12.28 19.87
N ALA A 133 -7.29 -12.83 19.76
CA ALA A 133 -6.42 -13.04 20.92
C ALA A 133 -5.90 -11.70 21.47
N HIS A 134 -5.77 -11.62 22.79
CA HIS A 134 -5.20 -10.47 23.49
C HIS A 134 -3.94 -10.91 24.23
N LEU A 135 -2.79 -10.43 23.77
CA LEU A 135 -1.48 -10.81 24.32
C LEU A 135 -0.86 -9.58 24.97
N SER A 136 -0.26 -9.68 26.16
CA SER A 136 0.62 -8.59 26.63
C SER A 136 1.86 -8.57 25.74
N ASP A 137 2.66 -9.64 25.79
CA ASP A 137 3.88 -9.74 24.97
C ASP A 137 3.73 -10.83 23.92
N LEU A 138 3.97 -10.50 22.66
CA LEU A 138 4.21 -11.47 21.59
C LEU A 138 5.72 -11.69 21.46
N VAL A 139 6.21 -12.82 21.99
CA VAL A 139 7.64 -13.16 21.96
C VAL A 139 7.88 -14.22 20.90
N ASP A 140 8.55 -13.87 19.80
CA ASP A 140 8.61 -14.75 18.63
C ASP A 140 9.97 -14.81 17.91
N ASP A 141 10.05 -15.69 16.91
CA ASP A 141 11.14 -15.74 15.94
C ASP A 141 10.63 -16.11 14.53
N GLU A 142 11.45 -15.80 13.52
CA GLU A 142 11.08 -15.99 12.12
C GLU A 142 10.94 -17.46 11.73
N GLN A 143 11.77 -18.35 12.29
CA GLN A 143 11.74 -19.77 11.97
C GLN A 143 10.42 -20.42 12.40
N SER A 144 9.93 -20.05 13.58
CA SER A 144 8.69 -20.58 14.16
C SER A 144 7.46 -20.20 13.34
N TRP A 145 7.44 -18.98 12.80
CA TRP A 145 6.35 -18.55 11.90
C TRP A 145 6.46 -19.12 10.49
N LYS A 146 7.67 -19.41 9.99
CA LYS A 146 7.85 -20.10 8.71
C LYS A 146 7.33 -21.53 8.71
N ALA A 147 7.29 -22.18 9.88
CA ALA A 147 6.69 -23.50 10.04
C ALA A 147 5.15 -23.47 9.91
N VAL A 148 4.52 -22.30 10.08
CA VAL A 148 3.06 -22.15 10.02
C VAL A 148 2.61 -21.89 8.58
N SER A 149 1.90 -22.84 8.00
CA SER A 149 1.38 -22.73 6.63
C SER A 149 0.08 -21.90 6.56
N GLN A 150 -0.74 -21.96 7.60
CA GLN A 150 -2.02 -21.24 7.70
C GLN A 150 -2.12 -20.53 9.04
N LEU A 151 -2.17 -19.20 9.00
CA LEU A 151 -2.18 -18.33 10.16
C LEU A 151 -3.41 -17.43 10.11
N MET A 152 -4.06 -17.20 11.25
CA MET A 152 -5.16 -16.25 11.37
C MET A 152 -4.88 -15.26 12.50
N LEU A 153 -4.85 -13.96 12.17
CA LEU A 153 -4.53 -12.87 13.10
C LEU A 153 -5.68 -11.87 13.26
N MET A 154 -6.88 -12.17 12.75
CA MET A 154 -7.96 -11.18 12.70
C MET A 154 -8.41 -10.80 14.11
N GLY A 155 -8.28 -9.53 14.46
CA GLY A 155 -8.60 -9.03 15.80
C GLY A 155 -7.54 -9.34 16.85
N ALA A 156 -6.45 -10.03 16.49
CA ALA A 156 -5.35 -10.27 17.41
C ALA A 156 -4.70 -8.93 17.80
N THR A 157 -4.39 -8.78 19.08
CA THR A 157 -3.73 -7.59 19.64
C THR A 157 -2.58 -8.01 20.54
N TYR A 158 -1.56 -7.17 20.59
CA TYR A 158 -0.39 -7.34 21.45
C TYR A 158 0.16 -5.99 21.88
N GLU A 159 0.55 -5.85 23.14
CA GLU A 159 1.12 -4.61 23.67
C GLU A 159 2.60 -4.48 23.27
N ASN A 160 3.37 -5.54 23.50
CA ASN A 160 4.79 -5.61 23.16
C ASN A 160 5.05 -6.69 22.10
N LEU A 161 6.01 -6.39 21.22
CA LEU A 161 6.53 -7.34 20.23
C LEU A 161 8.01 -7.56 20.50
N VAL A 162 8.35 -8.75 20.99
CA VAL A 162 9.72 -9.14 21.36
C VAL A 162 10.23 -10.19 20.39
N GLY A 163 10.87 -9.74 19.31
CA GLY A 163 11.33 -10.63 18.25
C GLY A 163 11.94 -9.86 17.09
N PRO A 164 12.08 -10.47 15.91
CA PRO A 164 12.65 -9.80 14.75
C PRO A 164 11.74 -8.64 14.27
N HIS A 165 12.32 -7.45 14.11
CA HIS A 165 11.67 -6.26 13.55
C HIS A 165 11.90 -6.11 12.03
N SER A 166 12.42 -7.16 11.38
CA SER A 166 12.69 -7.17 9.94
C SER A 166 11.39 -6.95 9.13
N LEU A 167 11.34 -5.88 8.34
CA LEU A 167 10.19 -5.54 7.50
C LEU A 167 9.81 -6.63 6.49
N PRO A 168 10.76 -7.25 5.73
CA PRO A 168 10.43 -8.36 4.84
C PRO A 168 9.71 -9.50 5.54
N PHE A 169 10.21 -9.90 6.72
CA PHE A 169 9.62 -10.96 7.53
C PHE A 169 8.21 -10.56 8.00
N ARG A 170 8.05 -9.39 8.61
CA ARG A 170 6.75 -8.96 9.16
C ARG A 170 5.69 -8.72 8.09
N LYS A 171 6.07 -8.24 6.91
CA LYS A 171 5.16 -8.14 5.75
C LYS A 171 4.68 -9.53 5.30
N LEU A 172 5.57 -10.54 5.28
CA LEU A 172 5.18 -11.92 4.95
C LEU A 172 4.27 -12.53 6.03
N TRP A 173 4.60 -12.33 7.31
CA TRP A 173 3.79 -12.77 8.44
C TRP A 173 2.37 -12.20 8.39
N LEU A 174 2.23 -10.89 8.14
CA LEU A 174 0.94 -10.24 7.96
C LEU A 174 0.19 -10.73 6.72
N LYS A 175 0.89 -10.97 5.60
CA LYS A 175 0.25 -11.49 4.38
C LYS A 175 -0.35 -12.88 4.60
N ASN A 176 0.31 -13.72 5.39
CA ASN A 176 -0.19 -15.05 5.73
C ASN A 176 -1.34 -14.96 6.76
N GLY A 177 -1.26 -14.03 7.72
CA GLY A 177 -2.20 -13.93 8.84
C GLY A 177 -3.45 -13.07 8.62
N ALA A 178 -3.47 -12.22 7.58
CA ALA A 178 -4.54 -11.23 7.36
C ALA A 178 -5.63 -11.67 6.37
N ILE A 179 -5.54 -12.89 5.82
CA ILE A 179 -6.50 -13.43 4.86
C ILE A 179 -7.30 -14.54 5.53
N PHE A 180 -8.62 -14.40 5.57
CA PHE A 180 -9.52 -15.42 6.09
C PHE A 180 -10.65 -15.66 5.09
N ASN A 181 -10.93 -16.93 4.75
CA ASN A 181 -11.93 -17.30 3.74
C ASN A 181 -11.79 -16.53 2.40
N GLY A 182 -10.55 -16.23 2.01
CA GLY A 182 -10.23 -15.47 0.80
C GLY A 182 -10.55 -13.97 0.86
N GLN A 183 -10.89 -13.45 2.04
CA GLN A 183 -11.11 -12.03 2.30
C GLN A 183 -9.92 -11.43 3.04
N PHE A 184 -9.50 -10.23 2.63
CA PHE A 184 -8.42 -9.49 3.27
C PHE A 184 -8.96 -8.63 4.41
N HIS A 185 -8.30 -8.68 5.56
CA HIS A 185 -8.63 -7.89 6.73
C HIS A 185 -7.49 -6.89 7.04
N PRO A 186 -7.78 -5.58 7.18
CA PRO A 186 -6.75 -4.55 7.40
C PRO A 186 -6.22 -4.48 8.84
N GLN A 187 -7.00 -4.95 9.82
CA GLN A 187 -6.69 -4.80 11.25
C GLN A 187 -5.32 -5.35 11.66
N PRO A 188 -4.83 -6.53 11.19
CA PRO A 188 -3.51 -7.03 11.56
C PRO A 188 -2.37 -6.07 11.15
N TYR A 189 -2.51 -5.40 10.01
CA TYR A 189 -1.54 -4.39 9.56
C TYR A 189 -1.62 -3.13 10.43
N GLN A 190 -2.83 -2.70 10.81
CA GLN A 190 -3.03 -1.55 11.69
C GLN A 190 -2.45 -1.79 13.08
N GLN A 191 -2.61 -3.00 13.63
CA GLN A 191 -2.03 -3.38 14.92
C GLN A 191 -0.50 -3.27 14.91
N LEU A 192 0.16 -3.84 13.89
CA LEU A 192 1.62 -3.75 13.79
C LEU A 192 2.11 -2.31 13.54
N ALA A 193 1.40 -1.57 12.69
CA ALA A 193 1.73 -0.17 12.42
C ALA A 193 1.56 0.71 13.66
N LYS A 194 0.54 0.44 14.50
CA LYS A 194 0.33 1.09 15.79
C LYS A 194 1.52 0.83 16.71
N PHE A 195 1.91 -0.43 16.90
CA PHE A 195 3.08 -0.80 17.70
C PHE A 195 4.35 -0.06 17.26
N TYR A 196 4.65 -0.06 15.95
CA TYR A 196 5.82 0.65 15.43
C TYR A 196 5.74 2.17 15.62
N ARG A 197 4.55 2.75 15.53
CA ARG A 197 4.34 4.18 15.77
C ARG A 197 4.58 4.54 17.23
N GLU A 198 4.06 3.75 18.17
CA GLU A 198 4.17 3.96 19.62
C GLU A 198 5.60 3.74 20.12
N THR A 199 6.35 2.82 19.51
CA THR A 199 7.77 2.57 19.84
C THR A 199 8.77 3.47 19.09
N GLY A 200 8.31 4.45 18.31
CA GLY A 200 9.16 5.41 17.60
C GLY A 200 9.69 4.97 16.23
N HIS A 201 9.40 3.76 15.78
CA HIS A 201 9.75 3.17 14.48
C HIS A 201 8.83 3.69 13.35
N ARG A 202 8.83 5.01 13.13
CA ARG A 202 7.90 5.68 12.20
C ARG A 202 8.06 5.22 10.75
N HIS A 203 9.28 4.87 10.32
CA HIS A 203 9.55 4.39 8.97
C HIS A 203 8.90 3.02 8.74
N GLU A 204 9.03 2.11 9.70
CA GLU A 204 8.47 0.76 9.68
C GLU A 204 6.95 0.81 9.67
N ALA A 205 6.35 1.61 10.57
CA ALA A 205 4.91 1.82 10.61
C ALA A 205 4.36 2.27 9.25
N ARG A 206 5.05 3.21 8.60
CA ARG A 206 4.71 3.75 7.30
C ARG A 206 4.77 2.69 6.20
N GLU A 207 5.83 1.89 6.19
CA GLU A 207 6.01 0.78 5.23
C GLU A 207 4.95 -0.31 5.38
N ILE A 208 4.53 -0.62 6.60
CA ILE A 208 3.42 -1.56 6.86
C ILE A 208 2.09 -1.00 6.34
N LEU A 209 1.79 0.29 6.58
CA LEU A 209 0.54 0.90 6.10
C LEU A 209 0.50 1.03 4.58
N ILE A 210 1.63 1.26 3.92
CA ILE A 210 1.72 1.22 2.45
C ILE A 210 1.40 -0.19 1.93
N GLU A 211 1.90 -1.23 2.59
CA GLU A 211 1.62 -2.61 2.19
C GLU A 211 0.15 -2.99 2.46
N LYS A 212 -0.45 -2.50 3.55
CA LYS A 212 -1.89 -2.60 3.84
C LYS A 212 -2.72 -2.10 2.66
N GLU A 213 -2.45 -0.87 2.18
CA GLU A 213 -3.17 -0.27 1.05
C GLU A 213 -3.01 -1.08 -0.24
N ARG A 214 -1.81 -1.63 -0.50
CA ARG A 214 -1.56 -2.48 -1.66
C ARG A 214 -2.40 -3.76 -1.62
N GLU A 215 -2.39 -4.47 -0.51
CA GLU A 215 -3.14 -5.72 -0.35
C GLU A 215 -4.65 -5.48 -0.36
N GLN A 216 -5.13 -4.42 0.30
CA GLN A 216 -6.54 -4.03 0.26
C GLN A 216 -7.02 -3.78 -1.18
N ARG A 217 -6.25 -3.03 -1.98
CA ARG A 217 -6.59 -2.77 -3.38
C ARG A 217 -6.51 -4.01 -4.26
N LYS A 218 -5.57 -4.93 -4.00
CA LYS A 218 -5.53 -6.25 -4.65
C LYS A 218 -6.79 -7.05 -4.34
N ALA A 219 -7.22 -7.09 -3.07
CA ALA A 219 -8.42 -7.78 -2.64
C ALA A 219 -9.70 -7.19 -3.27
N VAL A 220 -9.83 -5.86 -3.32
CA VAL A 220 -10.95 -5.17 -4.01
C VAL A 220 -10.97 -5.52 -5.50
N ARG A 221 -9.82 -5.54 -6.17
CA ARG A 221 -9.76 -5.96 -7.58
C ARG A 221 -10.18 -7.43 -7.76
N ALA A 222 -9.75 -8.31 -6.87
CA ALA A 222 -10.11 -9.72 -6.91
C ALA A 222 -11.61 -9.94 -6.68
N SER A 223 -12.23 -9.21 -5.74
CA SER A 223 -13.67 -9.31 -5.45
C SER A 223 -14.51 -8.82 -6.63
N ILE A 224 -14.11 -7.72 -7.27
CA ILE A 224 -14.76 -7.22 -8.49
C ILE A 224 -14.67 -8.25 -9.63
N ARG A 225 -13.49 -8.86 -9.84
CA ARG A 225 -13.31 -9.92 -10.86
C ARG A 225 -14.17 -11.16 -10.57
N LYS A 226 -14.26 -11.59 -9.31
CA LYS A 226 -15.09 -12.74 -8.89
C LYS A 226 -16.58 -12.45 -9.09
N GLY A 227 -17.03 -11.25 -8.71
CA GLY A 227 -18.40 -10.79 -8.94
C GLY A 227 -18.78 -10.81 -10.41
N ARG A 228 -17.84 -10.41 -11.30
CA ARG A 228 -18.03 -10.51 -12.76
C ARG A 228 -18.21 -11.94 -13.25
N ARG A 229 -17.34 -12.89 -12.86
CA ARG A 229 -17.47 -14.29 -13.28
C ARG A 229 -18.83 -14.88 -12.88
N LYS A 230 -19.30 -14.52 -11.68
CA LYS A 230 -20.63 -14.92 -11.19
C LYS A 230 -21.75 -14.29 -12.02
N ALA A 231 -21.65 -12.99 -12.32
CA ALA A 231 -22.62 -12.32 -13.18
C ALA A 231 -22.64 -12.88 -14.61
N GLU A 232 -21.50 -13.31 -15.16
CA GLU A 232 -21.39 -13.98 -16.47
C GLU A 232 -21.96 -15.41 -16.44
N SER A 233 -21.84 -16.14 -15.32
CA SER A 233 -22.40 -17.49 -15.18
C SER A 233 -23.90 -17.51 -14.89
N ASP A 234 -24.43 -16.49 -14.22
CA ASP A 234 -25.85 -16.39 -13.85
C ASP A 234 -26.73 -15.90 -15.02
N VAL A 235 -26.16 -15.60 -16.19
CA VAL A 235 -26.93 -15.28 -17.40
C VAL A 235 -27.31 -16.59 -18.10
N PRO A 236 -28.61 -16.89 -18.29
CA PRO A 236 -29.01 -17.92 -19.22
C PRO A 236 -28.53 -17.51 -20.61
N PHE A 237 -27.84 -18.41 -21.30
CA PHE A 237 -27.47 -18.27 -22.71
C PHE A 237 -28.75 -18.20 -23.57
N SER A 238 -29.40 -17.03 -23.57
CA SER A 238 -30.50 -16.66 -24.46
C SER A 238 -30.65 -15.15 -24.49
N VAL A 239 -29.60 -14.46 -24.94
CA VAL A 239 -29.79 -13.20 -25.67
C VAL A 239 -29.61 -13.51 -27.15
N LYS A 240 -30.48 -14.39 -27.67
CA LYS A 240 -30.73 -14.44 -29.11
C LYS A 240 -31.65 -13.27 -29.45
N THR A 241 -31.07 -12.30 -30.14
CA THR A 241 -31.72 -11.51 -31.20
C THR A 241 -33.04 -10.81 -30.84
N THR A 242 -32.97 -9.59 -30.30
CA THR A 242 -33.81 -8.48 -30.77
C THR A 242 -33.07 -7.16 -30.54
N LEU A 243 -32.71 -6.47 -31.63
CA LEU A 243 -32.32 -5.07 -31.57
C LEU A 243 -33.60 -4.24 -31.37
N PRO A 244 -33.67 -3.43 -30.31
CA PRO A 244 -34.08 -2.05 -30.52
C PRO A 244 -33.11 -1.08 -29.82
N TRP A 245 -32.75 -0.03 -30.54
CA TRP A 245 -31.98 1.12 -30.06
C TRP A 245 -32.82 1.94 -29.05
N SER A 246 -33.03 1.43 -27.84
CA SER A 246 -33.62 2.19 -26.73
C SER A 246 -32.53 2.65 -25.76
N TRP A 247 -32.72 3.84 -25.17
CA TRP A 247 -31.81 4.38 -24.15
C TRP A 247 -31.63 3.44 -22.95
N ASP A 248 -32.63 2.61 -22.64
CA ASP A 248 -32.57 1.60 -21.57
C ASP A 248 -31.72 0.39 -21.94
N ALA A 249 -31.75 -0.05 -23.21
CA ALA A 249 -30.86 -1.11 -23.71
C ALA A 249 -29.41 -0.62 -23.74
N ILE A 250 -29.17 0.62 -24.18
CA ILE A 250 -27.85 1.25 -24.17
C ILE A 250 -27.37 1.46 -22.72
N ARG A 251 -28.20 1.92 -21.79
CA ARG A 251 -27.83 2.06 -20.37
C ARG A 251 -27.47 0.72 -19.75
N ARG A 252 -28.26 -0.33 -19.98
CA ARG A 252 -27.95 -1.68 -19.49
C ARG A 252 -26.65 -2.20 -20.09
N TRP A 253 -26.46 -2.03 -21.40
CA TRP A 253 -25.23 -2.39 -22.09
C TRP A 253 -24.01 -1.62 -21.57
N ILE A 254 -24.08 -0.29 -21.41
CA ILE A 254 -23.03 0.55 -20.81
C ILE A 254 -22.78 0.16 -19.35
N SER A 255 -23.82 -0.04 -18.55
CA SER A 255 -23.69 -0.40 -17.13
C SER A 255 -23.01 -1.76 -16.94
N PHE A 256 -23.23 -2.70 -17.87
CA PHE A 256 -22.71 -4.06 -17.80
C PHE A 256 -21.33 -4.20 -18.47
N TYR A 257 -21.14 -3.62 -19.66
CA TYR A 257 -19.92 -3.77 -20.45
C TYR A 257 -18.92 -2.61 -20.33
N LEU A 258 -19.35 -1.39 -20.03
CA LEU A 258 -18.45 -0.21 -20.03
C LEU A 258 -18.16 0.31 -18.62
N SER A 259 -19.15 0.33 -17.73
CA SER A 259 -19.03 0.89 -16.38
C SER A 259 -18.04 0.13 -15.48
N PRO A 260 -17.95 -1.21 -15.51
CA PRO A 260 -16.96 -1.93 -14.70
C PRO A 260 -15.55 -1.71 -15.24
N TRP A 261 -15.36 -1.60 -16.55
CA TRP A 261 -14.05 -1.34 -17.17
C TRP A 261 -13.58 0.08 -16.94
N LEU A 262 -14.46 1.07 -17.09
CA LEU A 262 -14.16 2.44 -16.72
C LEU A 262 -13.85 2.53 -15.23
N ARG A 263 -14.63 1.91 -14.35
CA ARG A 263 -14.36 1.94 -12.89
C ARG A 263 -13.08 1.18 -12.51
N ILE A 264 -12.81 0.01 -13.09
CA ILE A 264 -11.59 -0.76 -12.81
C ILE A 264 -10.37 -0.05 -13.39
N GLY A 265 -10.44 0.40 -14.65
CA GLY A 265 -9.38 1.13 -15.33
C GLY A 265 -9.07 2.46 -14.63
N TRP A 266 -10.11 3.20 -14.25
CA TRP A 266 -10.01 4.41 -13.44
C TRP A 266 -9.40 4.14 -12.07
N ASN A 267 -9.92 3.16 -11.31
CA ASN A 267 -9.38 2.80 -10.00
C ASN A 267 -7.92 2.33 -10.09
N TRP A 268 -7.57 1.59 -11.15
CA TRP A 268 -6.21 1.14 -11.41
C TRP A 268 -5.28 2.30 -11.77
N PHE A 269 -5.73 3.20 -12.64
CA PHE A 269 -5.00 4.41 -13.01
C PHE A 269 -4.73 5.27 -11.76
N TRP A 270 -5.76 5.58 -10.97
CA TRP A 270 -5.61 6.34 -9.73
C TRP A 270 -4.78 5.63 -8.67
N ASP A 271 -4.83 4.30 -8.62
CA ASP A 271 -3.95 3.49 -7.77
C ASP A 271 -2.48 3.66 -8.11
N ILE A 272 -2.15 3.55 -9.39
CA ILE A 272 -0.80 3.78 -9.89
C ILE A 272 -0.36 5.20 -9.57
N LEU A 273 -1.21 6.19 -9.92
CA LEU A 273 -0.90 7.59 -9.75
C LEU A 273 -0.58 7.94 -8.29
N ILE A 274 -1.48 7.60 -7.35
CA ILE A 274 -1.31 7.89 -5.93
C ILE A 274 -0.13 7.11 -5.32
N ARG A 275 0.12 5.88 -5.79
CA ARG A 275 1.25 5.06 -5.35
C ARG A 275 2.59 5.70 -5.70
N TYR A 276 2.76 6.15 -6.94
CA TYR A 276 4.03 6.69 -7.42
C TYR A 276 4.26 8.15 -7.02
N ILE A 277 3.20 8.96 -6.94
CA ILE A 277 3.32 10.39 -6.60
C ILE A 277 3.39 10.61 -5.09
N ALA A 278 2.62 9.87 -4.29
CA ALA A 278 2.48 10.15 -2.85
C ALA A 278 2.69 8.93 -1.94
N GLY A 279 2.97 7.75 -2.48
CA GLY A 279 3.06 6.52 -1.70
C GLY A 279 1.81 6.26 -0.85
N TYR A 280 0.61 6.45 -1.42
CA TYR A 280 -0.67 6.39 -0.69
C TYR A 280 -0.84 7.45 0.41
N GLY A 281 -0.22 8.62 0.25
CA GLY A 281 -0.26 9.71 1.24
C GLY A 281 0.75 9.55 2.38
N TYR A 282 1.46 8.42 2.41
CA TYR A 282 2.48 8.13 3.41
C TYR A 282 3.85 8.71 3.04
N LYS A 283 4.13 8.98 1.76
CA LYS A 283 5.39 9.55 1.26
C LYS A 283 5.18 10.84 0.47
N PRO A 284 4.73 11.95 1.11
CA PRO A 284 4.38 13.19 0.41
C PRO A 284 5.57 13.83 -0.32
N TRP A 285 6.81 13.65 0.15
CA TRP A 285 8.00 14.20 -0.51
C TRP A 285 8.26 13.66 -1.92
N LEU A 286 7.71 12.49 -2.28
CA LEU A 286 7.79 11.99 -3.66
C LEU A 286 7.12 12.96 -4.64
N SER A 287 6.03 13.61 -4.25
CA SER A 287 5.34 14.58 -5.10
C SER A 287 6.18 15.83 -5.36
N LEU A 288 6.99 16.25 -4.37
CA LEU A 288 7.96 17.35 -4.54
C LEU A 288 9.07 16.97 -5.52
N ALA A 289 9.56 15.72 -5.46
CA ALA A 289 10.53 15.22 -6.44
C ALA A 289 9.95 15.16 -7.85
N TRP A 290 8.68 14.77 -8.00
CA TRP A 290 7.97 14.83 -9.28
C TRP A 290 7.83 16.25 -9.81
N LEU A 291 7.43 17.22 -8.97
CA LEU A 291 7.38 18.63 -9.35
C LEU A 291 8.75 19.15 -9.78
N ALA A 292 9.82 18.85 -9.02
CA ALA A 292 11.18 19.24 -9.38
C ALA A 292 11.63 18.64 -10.71
N GLY A 293 11.32 17.36 -10.97
CA GLY A 293 11.61 16.70 -12.24
C GLY A 293 10.83 17.33 -13.40
N MET A 294 9.55 17.67 -13.18
CA MET A 294 8.74 18.36 -14.18
C MET A 294 9.27 19.76 -14.49
N ILE A 295 9.63 20.53 -13.46
CA ILE A 295 10.27 21.85 -13.62
C ILE A 295 11.56 21.70 -14.42
N GLY A 296 12.40 20.70 -14.12
CA GLY A 296 13.63 20.44 -14.87
C GLY A 296 13.39 20.15 -16.36
N ILE A 297 12.38 19.35 -16.70
CA ILE A 297 12.04 19.04 -18.10
C ILE A 297 11.56 20.30 -18.83
N VAL A 298 10.64 21.05 -18.22
CA VAL A 298 10.11 22.29 -18.82
C VAL A 298 11.20 23.35 -18.92
N TRP A 299 12.08 23.45 -17.92
CA TRP A 299 13.21 24.40 -17.91
C TRP A 299 14.16 24.14 -19.07
N ILE A 300 14.58 22.89 -19.27
CA ILE A 300 15.46 22.52 -20.40
C ILE A 300 14.73 22.76 -21.73
N GLY A 301 13.47 22.36 -21.84
CA GLY A 301 12.68 22.59 -23.06
C GLY A 301 12.52 24.07 -23.39
N ALA A 302 12.23 24.90 -22.37
CA ALA A 302 12.11 26.35 -22.49
C ALA A 302 13.44 27.00 -22.87
N PHE A 303 14.54 26.58 -22.26
CA PHE A 303 15.88 27.05 -22.60
C PHE A 303 16.23 26.76 -24.06
N VAL A 304 16.08 25.51 -24.50
CA VAL A 304 16.38 25.11 -25.88
C VAL A 304 15.46 25.81 -26.89
N THR A 305 14.18 25.98 -26.56
CA THR A 305 13.22 26.65 -27.46
C THR A 305 13.50 28.15 -27.56
N TRP A 306 13.97 28.77 -26.46
CA TRP A 306 14.40 30.17 -26.44
C TRP A 306 15.68 30.38 -27.26
N ASP A 307 16.68 29.54 -27.05
CA ASP A 307 17.94 29.50 -27.80
C ASP A 307 17.71 29.24 -29.30
N ALA A 308 16.66 28.48 -29.65
CA ALA A 308 16.24 28.27 -31.04
C ALA A 308 15.47 29.45 -31.66
N GLY A 309 15.05 30.45 -30.87
CA GLY A 309 14.32 31.62 -31.36
C GLY A 309 12.83 31.40 -31.60
N ASP A 310 12.31 30.30 -31.07
CA ASP A 310 10.95 29.84 -31.32
C ASP A 310 9.92 30.40 -30.33
N PHE A 311 10.35 31.26 -29.40
CA PHE A 311 9.46 32.06 -28.55
C PHE A 311 9.03 33.35 -29.24
N ALA A 312 7.83 33.82 -28.89
CA ALA A 312 7.31 35.10 -29.29
C ALA A 312 6.67 35.84 -28.10
N PRO A 313 6.66 37.18 -28.10
CA PRO A 313 5.91 37.97 -27.14
C PRO A 313 4.44 37.57 -27.17
N ASN A 314 3.89 37.27 -26.02
CA ASN A 314 2.48 36.94 -25.84
C ASN A 314 1.63 38.21 -25.70
N SER A 315 1.84 39.17 -26.59
CA SER A 315 1.10 40.44 -26.65
C SER A 315 0.78 40.79 -28.09
N ALA A 316 -0.51 40.90 -28.41
CA ALA A 316 -0.97 41.26 -29.74
C ALA A 316 -0.46 42.65 -30.18
N ILE A 317 -0.30 43.58 -29.23
CA ILE A 317 0.24 44.92 -29.47
C ILE A 317 1.70 44.82 -29.91
N VAL A 318 2.51 44.02 -29.19
CA VAL A 318 3.92 43.80 -29.54
C VAL A 318 4.04 43.07 -30.89
N LEU A 319 3.29 41.98 -31.09
CA LEU A 319 3.34 41.19 -32.32
C LEU A 319 2.98 41.99 -33.58
N THR A 320 2.16 43.05 -33.44
CA THR A 320 1.76 43.91 -34.56
C THR A 320 2.61 45.17 -34.71
N SER A 321 3.48 45.47 -33.72
CA SER A 321 4.34 46.64 -33.70
C SER A 321 5.35 46.65 -34.87
N PRO A 322 5.63 47.82 -35.46
CA PRO A 322 6.65 47.94 -36.51
C PRO A 322 8.02 47.44 -36.05
N GLU A 323 8.38 47.67 -34.78
CA GLU A 323 9.67 47.33 -34.19
C GLU A 323 9.86 45.82 -34.06
N TRP A 324 8.83 45.09 -33.61
CA TRP A 324 8.87 43.62 -33.54
C TRP A 324 8.90 43.00 -34.93
N LYS A 325 8.05 43.47 -35.86
CA LYS A 325 8.03 43.00 -37.25
C LYS A 325 9.36 43.22 -37.96
N ALA A 326 9.99 44.37 -37.73
CA ALA A 326 11.29 44.68 -38.30
C ALA A 326 12.38 43.67 -37.93
N VAL A 327 12.26 42.97 -36.79
CA VAL A 327 13.18 41.93 -36.33
C VAL A 327 12.66 40.52 -36.66
N ALA A 328 11.35 40.30 -36.54
CA ALA A 328 10.71 39.01 -36.79
C ALA A 328 10.67 38.64 -38.29
N ASP A 329 10.55 39.62 -39.18
CA ASP A 329 10.45 39.44 -40.63
C ASP A 329 11.81 39.63 -41.33
N LEU A 330 12.91 39.82 -40.57
CA LEU A 330 14.29 39.82 -41.09
C LEU A 330 14.59 38.62 -42.03
N PRO A 331 14.07 37.41 -41.79
CA PRO A 331 14.27 36.27 -42.70
C PRO A 331 13.61 36.44 -44.09
N GLU A 332 12.59 37.29 -44.28
CA GLU A 332 12.02 37.57 -45.60
C GLU A 332 12.89 38.55 -46.43
N VAL A 333 13.63 39.44 -45.75
CA VAL A 333 14.60 40.36 -46.39
C VAL A 333 15.91 39.63 -46.76
N TYR A 334 16.17 38.46 -46.18
CA TYR A 334 17.38 37.64 -46.39
C TYR A 334 17.63 37.22 -47.85
N THR A 335 16.57 37.13 -48.66
CA THR A 335 16.67 36.77 -50.07
C THR A 335 17.12 37.93 -50.97
N ALA A 336 17.17 39.16 -50.44
CA ALA A 336 17.46 40.38 -51.20
C ALA A 336 18.87 40.97 -50.94
N ILE A 337 19.70 40.34 -50.11
CA ILE A 337 21.02 40.85 -49.68
C ILE A 337 22.18 39.97 -50.17
N SER A 338 23.34 40.58 -50.45
CA SER A 338 24.54 39.91 -50.99
C SER A 338 25.15 38.89 -50.02
N GLU A 339 25.85 37.87 -50.55
CA GLU A 339 26.48 36.78 -49.76
C GLU A 339 27.43 37.28 -48.67
N ASP A 340 28.12 38.40 -48.90
CA ASP A 340 29.05 38.99 -47.95
C ASP A 340 28.32 39.61 -46.73
N ALA A 341 27.08 40.09 -46.94
CA ALA A 341 26.22 40.60 -45.87
C ALA A 341 25.58 39.46 -45.06
N LYS A 342 25.36 38.29 -45.67
CA LYS A 342 24.84 37.11 -44.98
C LYS A 342 25.81 36.62 -43.90
N GLN A 343 27.12 36.76 -44.09
CA GLN A 343 28.13 36.37 -43.09
C GLN A 343 28.10 37.22 -41.81
N MET A 344 27.63 38.48 -41.84
CA MET A 344 27.47 39.31 -40.63
C MET A 344 26.14 39.08 -39.90
N ILE A 345 25.20 38.37 -40.52
CA ILE A 345 23.82 38.22 -40.01
C ILE A 345 23.58 36.83 -39.38
N VAL A 346 24.53 35.89 -39.51
CA VAL A 346 24.32 34.45 -39.26
C VAL A 346 24.52 33.95 -37.82
N GLU A 347 24.93 34.75 -36.83
CA GLU A 347 25.30 34.15 -35.52
C GLU A 347 24.23 34.12 -34.41
N ASP A 348 23.09 34.80 -34.51
CA ASP A 348 22.04 34.64 -33.48
C ASP A 348 20.66 35.12 -33.96
N MET A 349 19.93 34.25 -34.69
CA MET A 349 18.64 34.64 -35.30
C MET A 349 17.45 34.19 -34.47
N THR A 350 17.43 34.61 -33.22
CA THR A 350 16.30 34.51 -32.31
C THR A 350 15.68 35.90 -32.18
N PRO A 351 14.60 36.28 -32.91
CA PRO A 351 14.08 37.65 -32.91
C PRO A 351 13.78 38.24 -31.52
N ALA A 352 13.55 37.38 -30.53
CA ALA A 352 13.37 37.75 -29.15
C ALA A 352 14.64 38.28 -28.45
N HIS A 353 15.84 37.77 -28.75
CA HIS A 353 17.09 38.23 -28.12
C HIS A 353 17.47 39.68 -28.46
N PRO A 354 17.58 40.08 -29.75
CA PRO A 354 17.93 41.46 -30.09
C PRO A 354 16.80 42.43 -29.76
N TRP A 355 15.53 41.99 -29.75
CA TRP A 355 14.41 42.84 -29.35
C TRP A 355 14.37 43.11 -27.83
N SER A 356 14.87 42.18 -27.01
CA SER A 356 14.96 42.32 -25.54
C SER A 356 16.31 42.84 -25.04
N ALA A 357 17.21 43.25 -25.95
CA ALA A 357 18.50 43.81 -25.58
C ALA A 357 18.36 45.14 -24.79
N PRO A 358 19.35 45.51 -23.96
CA PRO A 358 19.26 46.69 -23.08
C PRO A 358 19.00 48.02 -23.78
N ASP A 359 19.39 48.13 -25.05
CA ASP A 359 19.25 49.29 -25.92
C ASP A 359 18.12 49.13 -26.96
N ALA A 360 17.38 48.02 -26.92
CA ALA A 360 16.34 47.70 -27.90
C ALA A 360 14.94 48.22 -27.50
N PRO A 361 14.00 48.34 -28.47
CA PRO A 361 12.64 48.80 -28.20
C PRO A 361 11.86 47.96 -27.18
N GLY A 362 12.20 46.67 -27.04
CA GLY A 362 11.55 45.76 -26.10
C GLY A 362 12.16 45.72 -24.69
N LYS A 363 13.10 46.61 -24.35
CA LYS A 363 13.78 46.60 -23.02
C LYS A 363 12.85 46.76 -21.81
N ASP A 364 11.70 47.42 -22.00
CA ASP A 364 10.69 47.62 -20.95
C ASP A 364 9.66 46.47 -20.90
N TYR A 365 9.79 45.50 -21.82
CA TYR A 365 9.03 44.25 -21.80
C TYR A 365 9.73 43.23 -20.91
N GLU A 366 8.96 42.31 -20.33
CA GLU A 366 9.47 41.29 -19.43
C GLU A 366 10.57 40.46 -20.12
N SER A 367 11.74 40.36 -19.48
CA SER A 367 12.86 39.56 -20.00
C SER A 367 12.60 38.08 -19.78
N PHE A 368 12.97 37.24 -20.74
CA PHE A 368 12.73 35.81 -20.62
C PHE A 368 13.73 35.13 -19.68
N TYR A 369 13.19 34.37 -18.73
CA TYR A 369 13.94 33.51 -17.83
C TYR A 369 13.38 32.10 -17.86
N SER A 370 14.11 31.17 -18.48
CA SER A 370 13.63 29.80 -18.71
C SER A 370 13.24 29.03 -17.44
N LEU A 371 13.91 29.28 -16.31
CA LEU A 371 13.56 28.65 -15.03
C LEU A 371 12.27 29.24 -14.44
N ALA A 372 12.11 30.57 -14.50
CA ALA A 372 10.89 31.23 -14.03
C ALA A 372 9.69 30.83 -14.90
N TYR A 373 9.89 30.76 -16.22
CA TYR A 373 8.90 30.22 -17.16
C TYR A 373 8.50 28.78 -16.81
N ALA A 374 9.46 27.92 -16.46
CA ALA A 374 9.16 26.55 -16.05
C ALA A 374 8.37 26.46 -14.74
N LEU A 375 8.64 27.37 -13.78
CA LEU A 375 7.89 27.47 -12.53
C LEU A 375 6.44 27.90 -12.79
N ASP A 376 6.21 28.90 -13.63
CA ASP A 376 4.87 29.37 -14.02
C ASP A 376 4.05 28.27 -14.70
N VAL A 377 4.69 27.45 -15.54
CA VAL A 377 4.02 26.36 -16.25
C VAL A 377 3.64 25.21 -15.32
N VAL A 378 4.53 24.83 -14.39
CA VAL A 378 4.38 23.60 -13.61
C VAL A 378 3.66 23.83 -12.27
N VAL A 379 3.83 24.99 -11.64
CA VAL A 379 3.31 25.27 -10.30
C VAL A 379 2.15 26.24 -10.42
N PRO A 380 0.89 25.78 -10.41
CA PRO A 380 -0.24 26.61 -10.86
C PRO A 380 -0.61 27.79 -9.95
N VAL A 381 -0.05 27.83 -8.75
CA VAL A 381 -0.25 28.90 -7.76
C VAL A 381 0.86 29.96 -7.83
N LEU A 382 1.90 29.74 -8.63
CA LEU A 382 2.94 30.72 -8.89
C LEU A 382 2.61 31.48 -10.17
N ASP A 383 2.85 32.79 -10.13
CA ASP A 383 2.74 33.68 -11.28
C ASP A 383 3.92 34.65 -11.23
N LEU A 384 4.95 34.33 -12.01
CA LEU A 384 6.16 35.13 -12.21
C LEU A 384 6.07 35.97 -13.50
N GLY A 385 4.90 35.97 -14.18
CA GLY A 385 4.64 36.77 -15.38
C GLY A 385 5.29 36.25 -16.67
N GLN A 386 6.01 35.14 -16.65
CA GLN A 386 6.77 34.66 -17.81
C GLN A 386 5.87 34.04 -18.87
N THR A 387 4.83 33.30 -18.48
CA THR A 387 3.86 32.74 -19.46
C THR A 387 2.90 33.79 -20.01
N ASP A 388 2.72 34.89 -19.29
CA ASP A 388 1.94 36.04 -19.77
C ASP A 388 2.74 36.90 -20.74
N ALA A 389 4.06 36.99 -20.56
CA ALA A 389 4.94 37.74 -21.43
C ALA A 389 5.39 36.97 -22.67
N TRP A 390 5.63 35.65 -22.57
CA TRP A 390 6.24 34.85 -23.63
C TRP A 390 5.45 33.59 -23.92
N ALA A 391 5.32 33.25 -25.20
CA ALA A 391 4.67 32.03 -25.66
C ALA A 391 5.53 31.30 -26.70
N PRO A 392 5.66 29.96 -26.61
CA PRO A 392 6.27 29.17 -27.67
C PRO A 392 5.38 29.23 -28.92
N SER A 393 5.98 29.49 -30.07
CA SER A 393 5.26 29.67 -31.33
C SER A 393 5.39 28.45 -32.23
N PRO A 394 4.29 27.72 -32.50
CA PRO A 394 4.29 26.61 -33.46
C PRO A 394 4.62 27.02 -34.90
N ALA A 395 4.56 28.31 -35.22
CA ALA A 395 4.79 28.85 -36.56
C ALA A 395 6.26 29.23 -36.81
N ARG A 396 7.11 29.26 -35.77
CA ARG A 396 8.51 29.71 -35.88
C ARG A 396 9.48 28.55 -36.13
N GLY A 397 9.23 27.40 -35.50
CA GLY A 397 10.10 26.25 -35.66
C GLY A 397 9.63 25.01 -34.90
N ASP A 398 10.38 23.92 -35.10
CA ASP A 398 10.07 22.60 -34.54
C ASP A 398 10.10 22.60 -33.01
N TRP A 399 10.99 23.39 -32.39
CA TRP A 399 11.07 23.49 -30.93
C TRP A 399 9.86 24.26 -30.38
N GLY A 400 9.43 25.32 -31.05
CA GLY A 400 8.22 26.06 -30.73
C GLY A 400 6.97 25.18 -30.79
N TYR A 401 6.83 24.36 -31.83
CA TYR A 401 5.74 23.38 -31.95
C TYR A 401 5.75 22.39 -30.78
N ARG A 402 6.91 21.77 -30.49
CA ARG A 402 7.03 20.78 -29.40
C ARG A 402 6.76 21.42 -28.04
N MET A 403 7.33 22.59 -27.79
CA MET A 403 7.20 23.31 -26.52
C MET A 403 5.78 23.81 -26.29
N PHE A 404 5.06 24.21 -27.33
CA PHE A 404 3.65 24.59 -27.23
C PHE A 404 2.78 23.47 -26.65
N TYR A 405 2.87 22.25 -27.17
CA TYR A 405 2.12 21.12 -26.64
C TYR A 405 2.65 20.64 -25.29
N LEU A 406 3.97 20.67 -25.11
CA LEU A 406 4.61 20.32 -23.84
C LEU A 406 4.11 21.23 -22.71
N GLN A 407 4.08 22.55 -22.93
CA GLN A 407 3.55 23.53 -21.99
C GLN A 407 2.12 23.16 -21.55
N LYS A 408 1.20 22.93 -22.50
CA LYS A 408 -0.21 22.59 -22.16
C LYS A 408 -0.33 21.29 -21.38
N MET A 409 0.46 20.27 -21.73
CA MET A 409 0.50 19.01 -20.99
C MET A 409 0.99 19.22 -19.55
N PHE A 410 2.06 19.98 -19.35
CA PHE A 410 2.66 20.20 -18.04
C PHE A 410 1.84 21.12 -17.13
N ILE A 411 1.04 22.04 -17.67
CA ILE A 411 0.04 22.79 -16.89
C ILE A 411 -0.96 21.81 -16.24
N VAL A 412 -1.53 20.90 -17.03
CA VAL A 412 -2.50 19.92 -16.53
C VAL A 412 -1.86 18.98 -15.51
N LEU A 413 -0.68 18.44 -15.82
CA LEU A 413 0.06 17.58 -14.89
C LEU A 413 0.43 18.33 -13.60
N GLY A 414 0.80 19.61 -13.70
CA GLY A 414 1.15 20.47 -12.57
C GLY A 414 0.01 20.60 -11.58
N TRP A 415 -1.20 20.85 -12.07
CA TRP A 415 -2.42 20.85 -11.27
C TRP A 415 -2.67 19.49 -10.58
N VAL A 416 -2.54 18.39 -11.31
CA VAL A 416 -2.76 17.05 -10.76
C VAL A 416 -1.75 16.72 -9.66
N VAL A 417 -0.46 16.93 -9.90
CA VAL A 417 0.60 16.62 -8.92
C VAL A 417 0.49 17.53 -7.70
N THR A 418 0.23 18.84 -7.90
CA THR A 418 0.08 19.81 -6.80
C THR A 418 -1.13 19.47 -5.92
N ALA A 419 -2.27 19.12 -6.51
CA ALA A 419 -3.45 18.70 -5.75
C ALA A 419 -3.19 17.42 -4.93
N ILE A 420 -2.52 16.42 -5.52
CA ILE A 420 -2.13 15.19 -4.82
C ILE A 420 -1.13 15.50 -3.69
N ALA A 421 -0.16 16.39 -3.94
CA ALA A 421 0.82 16.83 -2.93
C ALA A 421 0.12 17.47 -1.73
N ALA A 422 -0.77 18.43 -1.99
CA ALA A 422 -1.54 19.10 -0.95
C ALA A 422 -2.39 18.10 -0.14
N ALA A 423 -3.09 17.19 -0.82
CA ALA A 423 -3.90 16.16 -0.16
C ALA A 423 -3.09 15.11 0.60
N ALA A 424 -1.85 14.82 0.16
CA ALA A 424 -0.94 13.92 0.87
C ALA A 424 -0.34 14.58 2.13
N ILE A 425 -0.02 15.88 2.06
CA ILE A 425 0.53 16.66 3.18
C ILE A 425 -0.55 16.88 4.25
N SER A 426 -1.77 17.22 3.84
CA SER A 426 -2.90 17.40 4.76
C SER A 426 -3.41 16.09 5.37
N GLY A 427 -2.92 14.94 4.88
CA GLY A 427 -3.34 13.62 5.36
C GLY A 427 -4.67 13.14 4.80
N MET A 428 -5.37 13.92 3.96
CA MET A 428 -6.67 13.52 3.36
C MET A 428 -6.59 12.24 2.52
N ILE A 429 -5.43 11.94 1.93
CA ILE A 429 -5.24 10.69 1.17
C ILE A 429 -5.09 9.49 2.11
N ARG A 430 -4.62 9.70 3.34
CA ARG A 430 -4.47 8.62 4.31
C ARG A 430 -5.84 8.20 4.78
N ARG A 431 -6.12 6.90 4.66
CA ARG A 431 -7.21 6.25 5.39
C ARG A 431 -6.64 5.77 6.71
N ASP A 432 -6.33 6.74 7.56
CA ASP A 432 -6.27 6.54 9.00
C ASP A 432 -7.73 6.69 9.44
N ASP A 433 -8.31 5.63 10.00
CA ASP A 433 -9.74 5.54 10.33
C ASP A 433 -10.25 6.70 11.19
#